data_AF-A0A5W1Z788-F1
#
_entry.id   AF-A0A5W1Z788-F1
#
_cell.length_a   1.000
_cell.length_b   1.000
_cell.length_c   1.000
_cell.angle_alpha   90.00
_cell.angle_beta   90.00
_cell.angle_gamma   90.00
#
_symmetry.space_group_name_H-M   'P 1'
#
loop_
_entity.id
_entity.type
_entity.pdbx_description
1 polymer ?
#
loop_
_entity_poly.entity_id
_entity_poly.type
_entity_poly.pdbx_seq_one_letter_code
_entity_poly.pdbx_strand_id
1 'polypeptide(L)' 'MNKQEFIRKVNTEKQSGGVRFNVVQVKNEVLMCWTTGQGERHYEPLFMLKKNQRNEVIRQKIKTYRRWLKSES' A
#
# COMPACT_ATOMS: atom_id res chain seq x y z
N MET A 1 5.30 -9.74 -1.44
CA MET A 1 5.83 -8.55 -2.11
C MET A 1 6.99 -8.00 -1.30
N ASN A 2 8.13 -7.77 -1.96
CA ASN A 2 9.32 -7.14 -1.37
C ASN A 2 9.31 -5.61 -1.60
N LYS A 3 10.33 -4.90 -1.09
CA LYS A 3 10.41 -3.43 -1.22
C LYS A 3 10.47 -2.99 -2.68
N GLN A 4 11.33 -3.59 -3.49
CA GLN A 4 11.55 -3.16 -4.88
C GLN A 4 10.29 -3.33 -5.73
N GLU A 5 9.58 -4.45 -5.58
CA GLU A 5 8.30 -4.70 -6.26
C GLU A 5 7.25 -3.66 -5.89
N PHE A 6 7.16 -3.32 -4.59
CA PHE A 6 6.22 -2.32 -4.08
C PHE A 6 6.53 -0.93 -4.63
N ILE A 7 7.80 -0.52 -4.59
CA ILE A 7 8.24 0.77 -5.13
C ILE A 7 7.99 0.84 -6.65
N ARG A 8 8.29 -0.23 -7.39
CA ARG A 8 8.01 -0.29 -8.83
C ARG A 8 6.54 -0.06 -9.12
N LYS A 9 5.63 -0.72 -8.40
CA LYS A 9 4.18 -0.52 -8.54
C LYS A 9 3.79 0.93 -8.25
N VAL A 10 4.23 1.49 -7.12
CA VAL A 10 3.96 2.90 -6.78
C VAL A 10 4.42 3.84 -7.89
N ASN A 11 5.59 3.61 -8.46
CA ASN A 11 6.13 4.46 -9.53
C ASN A 11 5.37 4.31 -10.86
N THR A 12 4.92 3.10 -11.20
CA THR A 12 4.00 2.89 -12.35
C THR A 12 2.69 3.65 -12.17
N GLU A 13 2.10 3.59 -10.97
CA GLU A 13 0.85 4.29 -10.69
C GLU A 13 1.05 5.82 -10.63
N LYS A 14 2.19 6.30 -10.13
CA LYS A 14 2.57 7.72 -10.19
C LYS A 14 2.66 8.21 -11.63
N GLN A 15 3.33 7.45 -12.51
CA GLN A 15 3.43 7.77 -13.94
C GLN A 15 2.06 7.77 -14.63
N SER A 16 1.12 6.98 -14.13
CA SER A 16 -0.26 6.91 -14.62
C SER A 16 -1.18 7.99 -14.02
N GLY A 17 -0.63 8.94 -13.24
CA GLY A 17 -1.37 10.07 -12.69
C GLY A 17 -1.81 9.91 -11.22
N GLY A 18 -1.32 8.90 -10.51
CA GLY A 18 -1.52 8.72 -9.08
C GLY A 18 -0.73 9.76 -8.25
N VAL A 19 -1.39 10.42 -7.30
CA VAL A 19 -0.80 11.56 -6.56
C VAL A 19 -0.78 11.41 -5.04
N ARG A 20 -1.68 10.64 -4.42
CA ARG A 20 -1.75 10.49 -2.95
C ARG A 20 -1.81 9.03 -2.54
N PHE A 21 -0.65 8.43 -2.29
CA PHE A 21 -0.54 7.02 -1.93
C PHE A 21 -0.68 6.81 -0.42
N ASN A 22 -1.37 5.74 -0.04
CA ASN A 22 -1.47 5.29 1.35
C ASN A 22 -1.60 3.77 1.42
N VAL A 23 -1.44 3.21 2.62
CA VAL A 23 -1.70 1.80 2.90
C VAL A 23 -2.72 1.70 4.02
N VAL A 24 -3.82 1.02 3.72
CA VAL A 24 -4.99 0.87 4.60
C VAL A 24 -5.26 -0.61 4.86
N GLN A 25 -5.82 -0.90 6.03
CA GLN A 25 -6.34 -2.22 6.34
C GLN A 25 -7.86 -2.17 6.26
N VAL A 26 -8.46 -3.08 5.48
CA VAL A 26 -9.91 -3.24 5.35
C VAL A 26 -10.25 -4.69 5.70
N LYS A 27 -10.94 -4.90 6.84
CA LYS A 27 -11.24 -6.24 7.37
C LYS A 27 -9.97 -7.09 7.45
N ASN A 28 -9.89 -8.12 6.59
CA ASN A 28 -8.82 -9.10 6.52
C ASN A 28 -7.83 -8.82 5.38
N GLU A 29 -7.82 -7.62 4.81
CA GLU A 29 -6.94 -7.27 3.70
C GLU A 29 -6.17 -5.99 4.01
N VAL A 30 -4.94 -5.95 3.50
CA VAL A 30 -4.14 -4.72 3.47
C VAL A 30 -4.00 -4.30 2.02
N LEU A 31 -4.45 -3.08 1.74
CA LEU A 31 -4.53 -2.50 0.41
C LEU A 31 -3.60 -1.29 0.33
N MET A 32 -2.94 -1.12 -0.81
CA MET A 32 -2.44 0.19 -1.23
C MET A 32 -3.61 0.94 -1.85
N CYS A 33 -3.74 2.22 -1.53
CA CYS A 33 -4.70 3.07 -2.18
C CYS A 33 -4.04 4.36 -2.67
N TRP A 34 -4.56 4.90 -3.76
CA TRP A 34 -4.14 6.19 -4.27
C TRP A 34 -5.29 6.95 -4.88
N THR A 35 -5.13 8.27 -4.98
CA THR A 35 -6.01 9.11 -5.79
C THR A 35 -5.32 9.52 -7.08
N THR A 36 -6.06 9.60 -8.18
CA THR A 36 -5.57 10.23 -9.42
C THR A 36 -5.68 11.75 -9.33
N GLY A 37 -5.04 12.47 -10.26
CA GLY A 37 -5.23 13.92 -10.41
C GLY A 37 -6.68 14.34 -10.68
N GLN A 38 -7.52 13.42 -11.18
CA GLN A 38 -8.95 13.63 -11.43
C GLN A 38 -9.82 13.36 -10.19
N GLY A 39 -9.23 12.94 -9.07
CA GLY A 39 -9.94 12.64 -7.83
C GLY A 39 -10.48 11.22 -7.72
N GLU A 40 -10.22 10.35 -8.70
CA GLU A 40 -10.61 8.94 -8.65
C GLU A 40 -9.80 8.18 -7.61
N ARG A 41 -10.44 7.25 -6.90
CA ARG A 41 -9.80 6.43 -5.85
C ARG A 41 -9.56 5.02 -6.36
N HIS A 42 -8.31 4.59 -6.29
CA HIS A 42 -7.89 3.24 -6.66
C HIS A 42 -7.39 2.49 -5.45
N TYR A 43 -7.53 1.17 -5.51
CA TYR A 43 -7.16 0.25 -4.46
C TYR A 43 -6.50 -0.97 -5.08
N GLU A 44 -5.38 -1.41 -4.52
CA GLU A 44 -4.70 -2.62 -4.92
C GLU A 44 -4.35 -3.48 -3.69
N PRO A 45 -4.73 -4.77 -3.69
CA PRO A 45 -4.35 -5.68 -2.61
C PRO A 45 -2.84 -5.89 -2.49
N LEU A 46 -2.28 -5.65 -1.30
CA LEU A 46 -0.89 -5.97 -1.00
C LEU A 46 -0.75 -7.39 -0.43
N PHE A 47 -1.62 -7.74 0.52
CA PHE A 47 -1.71 -9.08 1.10
C PHE A 47 -3.00 -9.26 1.93
N MET A 48 -3.42 -10.51 2.05
CA MET A 48 -4.49 -10.93 2.96
C MET A 48 -3.92 -11.30 4.34
N LEU A 49 -4.67 -10.97 5.38
CA LEU A 49 -4.43 -11.38 6.76
C LEU A 49 -4.87 -12.83 6.93
N LYS A 50 -3.97 -13.68 7.44
CA LYS A 50 -4.32 -15.06 7.79
C LYS A 50 -5.06 -15.05 9.13
N LYS A 51 -6.07 -15.92 9.30
CA LYS A 51 -6.95 -16.00 10.50
C LYS A 51 -6.19 -16.07 11.84
N ASN A 52 -4.92 -16.50 11.85
CA ASN A 52 -4.10 -16.68 13.07
C ASN A 52 -2.84 -15.79 13.12
N GLN A 53 -2.76 -14.71 12.33
CA GLN A 53 -1.63 -13.79 12.43
C GLN A 53 -1.75 -12.88 13.65
N ARG A 54 -0.69 -12.80 14.45
CA ARG A 54 -0.60 -11.85 15.57
C ARG A 54 -0.78 -10.41 15.06
N ASN A 55 -1.69 -9.66 15.68
CA ASN A 55 -1.99 -8.26 15.34
C ASN A 55 -0.74 -7.37 15.26
N GLU A 56 0.27 -7.62 16.09
CA GLU A 56 1.52 -6.88 16.09
C GLU A 56 2.34 -7.07 14.80
N VAL A 57 2.42 -8.29 14.28
CA VAL A 57 3.12 -8.60 13.02
C VAL A 57 2.45 -7.88 11.86
N ILE A 58 1.12 -7.80 11.87
CA ILE A 58 0.33 -7.11 10.86
C ILE A 58 0.61 -5.60 10.92
N ARG A 59 0.54 -5.01 12.11
CA ARG A 59 0.86 -3.59 12.34
C ARG A 59 2.28 -3.27 11.89
N GLN A 60 3.25 -4.14 12.17
CA GLN A 60 4.63 -3.94 11.76
C GLN A 60 4.79 -3.99 10.24
N LYS A 61 4.13 -4.94 9.57
CA LYS A 61 4.11 -4.99 8.09
C LYS A 61 3.50 -3.73 7.48
N ILE A 62 2.34 -3.27 7.97
CA ILE A 62 1.71 -2.04 7.50
C ILE A 62 2.64 -0.83 7.70
N LYS A 63 3.29 -0.72 8.88
CA LYS A 63 4.30 0.31 9.15
C LYS A 63 5.43 0.27 8.13
N THR A 64 5.91 -0.91 7.77
CA THR A 64 6.98 -1.08 6.76
C THR A 64 6.54 -0.55 5.40
N TYR A 65 5.36 -0.93 4.90
CA TYR A 65 4.88 -0.40 3.61
C TYR A 65 4.68 1.12 3.64
N ARG A 66 4.14 1.67 4.73
CA ARG A 66 4.01 3.13 4.89
C ARG A 66 5.35 3.84 4.94
N ARG A 67 6.38 3.23 5.54
CA ARG A 67 7.75 3.77 5.51
C ARG A 67 8.31 3.77 4.10
N TRP A 68 8.08 2.71 3.32
CA TRP A 68 8.51 2.65 1.93
C TRP A 68 7.85 3.73 1.07
N LEU A 69 6.56 4.03 1.28
CA LEU A 69 5.91 5.17 0.61
C LEU A 69 6.57 6.52 0.92
N LYS A 70 6.95 6.74 2.20
CA LYS A 70 7.57 8.00 2.62
C LYS A 70 9.00 8.18 2.13
N SER A 71 9.76 7.11 1.94
CA SER A 71 11.12 7.19 1.39
C SER A 71 11.17 7.63 -0.07
N GLU A 72 10.04 7.64 -0.78
CA GLU A 72 9.92 8.12 -2.18
C GLU A 72 9.37 9.55 -2.27
N SER A 73 9.20 10.25 -1.13
CA SER A 73 8.67 11.62 -1.05
C SER A 73 9.79 12.63 -0.90
#